data_AF-A0A9C9N1K8-F1
#
_entry.id   AF-A0A9C9N1K8-F1
#
_cell.length_a   1.000
_cell.length_b   1.000
_cell.length_c   1.000
_cell.angle_alpha   90.00
_cell.angle_beta   90.00
_cell.angle_gamma   90.00
#
_symmetry.space_group_name_H-M   'P 1'
#
loop_
_entity.id
_entity.type
_entity.pdbx_description
1 polymer ?
#
loop_
_entity_poly.entity_id
_entity_poly.type
_entity_poly.pdbx_seq_one_letter_code
_entity_poly.pdbx_strand_id
1 'polypeptide(L)' 'RTSNLLERLSQEVKRRTRVIRIFPNEASCLRLVSAILMEVSEEWETGRLYLNFNSC' A
#
# COMPACT_ATOMS: atom_id res chain seq x y z
N ARG A 1 -5.78 -14.55 16.49
CA ARG A 1 -4.76 -14.29 15.44
C ARG A 1 -5.02 -12.90 14.89
N THR A 2 -4.33 -11.89 15.40
CA THR A 2 -4.40 -10.51 14.89
C THR A 2 -3.75 -10.49 13.52
N SER A 3 -4.52 -10.24 12.46
CA SER A 3 -3.97 -10.06 11.12
C SER A 3 -3.16 -8.77 11.13
N ASN A 4 -1.84 -8.89 11.22
CA ASN A 4 -0.96 -7.75 11.37
C ASN A 4 -1.00 -6.95 10.06
N LEU A 5 -1.33 -5.66 10.13
CA LEU A 5 -1.37 -4.79 8.94
C LEU A 5 -0.06 -4.84 8.14
N LEU A 6 1.06 -5.06 8.84
CA LEU A 6 2.37 -5.26 8.25
C LEU A 6 2.47 -6.51 7.37
N GLU A 7 1.85 -7.63 7.76
CA GLU A 7 1.82 -8.85 6.95
C GLU A 7 1.02 -8.62 5.65
N ARG A 8 -0.08 -7.88 5.73
CA ARG A 8 -0.90 -7.51 4.56
C ARG A 8 -0.12 -6.61 3.60
N LEU A 9 0.56 -5.59 4.12
CA LEU A 9 1.42 -4.71 3.32
C LEU A 9 2.55 -5.50 2.64
N SER A 10 3.21 -6.40 3.36
CA SER A 10 4.27 -7.25 2.80
C SER A 10 3.77 -8.15 1.67
N GLN A 11 2.57 -8.74 1.84
CA GLN A 11 1.94 -9.55 0.80
C GLN A 11 1.59 -8.73 -0.44
N GLU A 12 1.08 -7.50 -0.27
CA GLU A 12 0.70 -6.64 -1.38
C GLU A 12 1.91 -6.16 -2.19
N VAL A 13 3.00 -5.77 -1.50
CA VAL A 13 4.27 -5.44 -2.14
C VAL A 13 4.79 -6.65 -2.95
N LYS A 14 4.78 -7.86 -2.38
CA LYS A 14 5.17 -9.09 -3.09
C LYS A 14 4.26 -9.39 -4.28
N ARG A 15 2.95 -9.15 -4.16
CA ARG A 15 1.98 -9.41 -5.23
C ARG A 15 2.21 -8.49 -6.43
N ARG A 16 2.36 -7.19 -6.19
CA ARG A 16 2.56 -6.19 -7.27
C ARG A 16 3.95 -6.28 -7.89
N THR A 17 4.99 -6.58 -7.10
CA THR A 17 6.33 -6.82 -7.64
C THR A 17 6.40 -8.13 -8.45
N ARG A 18 5.65 -9.18 -8.11
CA ARG A 18 5.63 -10.46 -8.84
C ARG A 18 5.18 -10.34 -10.30
N VAL A 19 4.33 -9.36 -10.63
CA VAL A 19 3.90 -9.09 -12.00
C VAL A 19 5.09 -8.63 -12.87
N ILE A 20 6.06 -7.95 -12.26
CA ILE A 20 7.23 -7.41 -12.93
C ILE A 20 8.36 -8.43 -12.79
N ARG A 21 8.60 -9.20 -13.86
CA ARG A 21 9.62 -10.26 -13.86
C ARG A 21 11.05 -9.73 -13.75
N ILE A 22 11.35 -8.59 -14.37
CA ILE A 22 12.67 -7.95 -14.35
C ILE A 22 12.46 -6.44 -14.30
N PHE A 23 13.12 -5.77 -13.35
CA PHE A 23 13.14 -4.31 -13.30
C PHE A 23 14.31 -3.78 -14.15
N PRO A 24 14.09 -2.72 -14.94
CA PRO A 24 15.13 -2.16 -15.81
C PRO A 24 16.22 -1.40 -15.03
N ASN A 25 15.92 -0.94 -13.81
CA ASN A 25 16.87 -0.32 -12.88
C ASN A 25 16.28 -0.28 -11.45
N GLU A 26 17.13 -0.01 -10.46
CA GLU A 26 16.74 0.11 -9.05
C GLU A 26 15.69 1.21 -8.81
N ALA A 27 15.86 2.37 -9.46
CA ALA A 27 14.92 3.49 -9.34
C ALA A 27 13.48 3.10 -9.75
N SER A 28 13.32 2.18 -10.69
CA SER A 28 12.00 1.69 -11.13
C SER A 28 11.35 0.79 -10.08
N CYS A 29 12.14 -0.01 -9.37
CA CYS A 29 11.67 -0.77 -8.22
C CYS A 29 11.25 0.19 -7.08
N LEU A 30 12.12 1.16 -6.76
CA LEU A 30 11.84 2.14 -5.72
C LEU A 30 10.56 2.93 -6.00
N ARG A 31 10.37 3.43 -7.23
CA ARG A 31 9.14 4.14 -7.63
C ARG A 31 7.88 3.32 -7.43
N LEU A 32 7.91 2.03 -7.78
CA LEU A 32 6.77 1.14 -7.58
C LEU A 32 6.47 0.95 -6.09
N VAL A 33 7.49 0.64 -5.30
CA VAL A 33 7.32 0.40 -3.85
C VAL A 33 6.84 1.67 -3.16
N SER A 34 7.41 2.83 -3.49
CA SER A 34 6.97 4.12 -2.96
C SER A 34 5.51 4.42 -3.34
N ALA A 35 5.09 4.15 -4.57
CA ALA A 35 3.70 4.33 -4.98
C ALA A 35 2.73 3.44 -4.17
N ILE A 36 3.10 2.18 -3.93
CA ILE A 36 2.30 1.26 -3.11
C ILE A 36 2.20 1.75 -1.66
N LEU A 37 3.32 2.20 -1.08
CA LEU A 37 3.33 2.75 0.27
C LEU A 37 2.49 4.01 0.39
N MET A 38 2.49 4.86 -0.64
CA MET A 38 1.70 6.08 -0.67
C MET A 38 0.20 5.79 -0.70
N GLU A 39 -0.22 4.82 -1.53
CA GLU A 39 -1.62 4.33 -1.59
C GLU A 39 -2.08 3.78 -0.22
N VAL A 40 -1.23 3.01 0.45
CA VAL A 40 -1.55 2.49 1.80
C VAL A 40 -1.55 3.60 2.85
N SER A 41 -0.65 4.58 2.75
CA SER A 41 -0.65 5.75 3.65
C SER A 41 -1.94 6.55 3.49
N GLU A 42 -2.37 6.79 2.25
CA GLU A 42 -3.63 7.48 1.95
C GLU A 42 -4.82 6.68 2.48
N GLU A 43 -4.84 5.36 2.31
CA GLU A 43 -5.87 4.48 2.90
C GLU A 43 -5.86 4.53 4.44
N TRP A 44 -4.70 4.66 5.08
CA TRP A 44 -4.62 4.77 6.55
C TRP A 44 -5.05 6.14 7.07
N GLU A 45 -4.74 7.20 6.33
CA GLU A 45 -5.18 8.57 6.64
C GLU A 45 -6.69 8.70 6.45
N THR A 46 -7.22 8.21 5.33
CA THR A 46 -8.66 8.29 4.99
C THR A 46 -9.50 7.25 5.72
N GLY A 47 -9.01 6.02 5.88
CA GLY A 47 -9.71 4.91 6.54
C GLY A 47 -9.81 5.05 8.06
N ARG A 48 -9.02 5.94 8.69
CA ARG A 48 -9.21 6.34 10.09
C ARG A 48 -10.05 7.60 10.28
N LEU A 49 -10.39 8.32 9.21
CA LEU A 49 -11.40 9.36 9.24
C LEU A 49 -12.79 8.72 9.22
N TYR A 50 -13.21 8.23 10.39
CA TYR A 50 -14.63 8.08 10.74
C TYR A 50 -15.33 9.46 10.85
N LEU A 51 -15.05 10.40 9.96
CA LEU A 51 -15.90 11.59 9.82
C LEU A 51 -17.08 11.19 8.96
N ASN A 52 -18.07 10.61 9.62
CA ASN A 52 -19.41 10.46 9.11
C ASN A 52 -19.97 11.88 8.88
N PHE A 53 -19.77 12.42 7.68
CA PHE A 53 -20.42 13.65 7.23
C PHE A 53 -21.90 13.38 6.88
N ASN A 54 -22.60 12.70 7.78
CA ASN A 54 -24.04 12.46 7.70
C ASN A 54 -24.72 12.96 8.99
N SER A 55 -24.35 14.19 9.34
CA SER A 55 -25.01 15.02 10.34
C SER A 55 -25.52 16.27 9.64
N CYS A 56 -26.59 16.13 8.85
CA CYS A 56 -27.60 17.15 8.55
C CYS A 56 -28.70 16.53 7.68
#